data_AF-A0AA35U4C3-F1
#
_entry.id   AF-A0AA35U4C3-F1
#
_cell.length_a   1.000
_cell.length_b   1.000
_cell.length_c   1.000
_cell.angle_alpha   90.00
_cell.angle_beta   90.00
_cell.angle_gamma   90.00
#
_symmetry.space_group_name_H-M   'P 1'
#
loop_
_entity.id
_entity.type
_entity.pdbx_description
1 polymer ?
#
loop_
_entity_poly.entity_id
_entity_poly.type
_entity_poly.pdbx_seq_one_letter_code
_entity_poly.pdbx_strand_id
1 'polypeptide(L)'
;MITKQTLLATFMGGLTLFFLGWIFYDMIAGEFFTNDALTPVPMRMDMAAIALGCLVEAFVMTHLFLRWTTNDNSVFSGFKFGAWLGVFMGLGVGIVTYGTMEMHSLNAHLLDALWSIVFYGLAGVVIAWSTQLMQNSTPTEN
;
A
#
# COMPACT_ATOMS: atom_id res chain seq x y z
N MET A 1 15.49 11.40 4.02
CA MET A 1 15.52 12.81 4.45
C MET A 1 14.11 13.35 4.35
N ILE A 2 13.64 14.05 5.37
CA ILE A 2 12.30 14.66 5.35
C ILE A 2 12.40 15.97 4.56
N THR A 3 11.67 16.06 3.45
CA THR A 3 11.56 17.26 2.61
C THR A 3 10.09 17.53 2.31
N LYS A 4 9.78 18.71 1.75
CA LYS A 4 8.41 19.02 1.30
C LYS A 4 7.89 17.97 0.32
N GLN A 5 8.76 17.51 -0.59
CA GLN A 5 8.46 16.47 -1.56
C GLN A 5 8.12 15.13 -0.89
N THR A 6 8.95 14.67 0.06
CA THR A 6 8.70 13.38 0.73
C THR A 6 7.49 13.43 1.65
N LEU A 7 7.22 14.59 2.27
CA LEU A 7 6.02 14.79 3.10
C LEU A 7 4.74 14.71 2.27
N LEU A 8 4.69 15.40 1.12
CA LEU A 8 3.52 15.36 0.24
C LEU A 8 3.29 13.93 -0.28
N ALA A 9 4.34 13.28 -0.78
CA ALA A 9 4.23 11.91 -1.30
C ALA A 9 3.80 10.90 -0.22
N THR A 10 4.34 11.03 1.00
CA THR A 10 3.92 10.20 2.15
C THR A 10 2.45 10.41 2.47
N PHE A 11 2.01 11.67 2.55
CA PHE A 11 0.62 11.99 2.89
C PHE A 11 -0.36 11.47 1.82
N MET A 12 -0.09 11.74 0.54
CA MET A 12 -0.94 11.29 -0.57
C MET A 12 -0.94 9.77 -0.72
N GLY A 13 0.22 9.12 -0.53
CA GLY A 13 0.33 7.66 -0.49
C GLY A 13 -0.45 7.07 0.68
N GLY A 14 -0.38 7.67 1.87
CA GLY A 14 -1.10 7.22 3.06
C GLY A 14 -2.61 7.33 2.91
N LEU A 15 -3.11 8.43 2.33
CA LEU A 15 -4.53 8.57 1.97
C LEU A 15 -4.95 7.50 0.97
N THR A 16 -4.10 7.22 -0.02
CA THR A 16 -4.38 6.19 -1.03
C THR A 16 -4.51 4.81 -0.38
N LEU A 17 -3.55 4.42 0.46
CA LEU A 17 -3.60 3.15 1.19
C LEU A 17 -4.84 3.07 2.10
N PHE A 18 -5.14 4.13 2.83
CA PHE A 18 -6.29 4.15 3.74
C PHE A 18 -7.62 3.96 2.99
N PHE A 19 -7.86 4.76 1.94
CA PHE A 19 -9.12 4.71 1.21
C PHE A 19 -9.25 3.46 0.33
N LEU A 20 -8.17 3.00 -0.31
CA LEU A 20 -8.21 1.76 -1.07
C LEU A 20 -8.49 0.56 -0.14
N GLY A 21 -7.92 0.58 1.07
CA GLY A 21 -8.13 -0.47 2.08
C GLY A 21 -9.60 -0.48 2.51
N TRP A 22 -10.15 0.69 2.84
CA TRP A 22 -11.57 0.79 3.19
C TRP A 22 -12.47 0.35 2.04
N ILE A 23 -12.27 0.87 0.82
CA ILE A 23 -13.10 0.51 -0.34
C ILE A 23 -13.07 -1.00 -0.58
N PHE A 24 -11.90 -1.63 -0.55
CA PHE A 24 -11.82 -3.05 -0.84
C PHE A 24 -12.32 -3.93 0.31
N TYR A 25 -11.76 -3.76 1.51
CA TYR A 25 -12.05 -4.67 2.62
C TYR A 25 -13.43 -4.45 3.25
N ASP A 26 -14.01 -3.25 3.17
CA ASP A 26 -15.35 -2.96 3.71
C ASP A 26 -16.42 -3.09 2.61
N MET A 27 -16.23 -2.42 1.46
CA MET A 27 -17.31 -2.29 0.47
C MET A 27 -17.33 -3.39 -0.59
N ILE A 28 -16.17 -3.90 -1.03
CA ILE A 28 -16.09 -4.85 -2.16
C ILE A 28 -16.02 -6.30 -1.69
N ALA A 29 -15.09 -6.60 -0.78
CA ALA A 29 -14.75 -7.96 -0.38
C ALA A 29 -15.14 -8.29 1.07
N GLY A 30 -15.75 -7.35 1.81
CA GLY A 30 -16.08 -7.53 3.22
C GLY A 30 -16.95 -8.77 3.51
N GLU A 31 -18.01 -8.98 2.72
CA GLU A 31 -18.85 -10.17 2.84
C GLU A 31 -18.09 -11.46 2.51
N PHE A 32 -17.20 -11.43 1.51
CA PHE A 32 -16.41 -12.59 1.13
C PHE A 32 -15.48 -13.03 2.27
N PHE A 33 -14.71 -12.10 2.86
CA PHE A 33 -13.82 -12.43 3.98
C PHE A 33 -14.60 -12.83 5.24
N THR A 34 -15.76 -12.23 5.49
CA THR A 34 -16.61 -12.60 6.64
C THR A 34 -17.13 -14.04 6.51
N ASN A 35 -17.55 -14.44 5.31
CA ASN A 35 -18.08 -15.79 5.06
C ASN A 35 -16.98 -16.86 4.98
N ASP A 36 -15.74 -16.48 4.65
CA ASP A 36 -14.59 -17.39 4.53
C ASP A 36 -13.84 -17.61 5.87
N ALA A 37 -14.21 -16.90 6.93
CA ALA A 37 -13.55 -17.02 8.24
C ALA A 37 -13.66 -18.45 8.80
N LEU A 38 -12.51 -19.09 9.01
CA LEU A 38 -12.41 -20.47 9.53
C LEU A 38 -12.40 -20.51 11.07
N THR A 39 -11.84 -19.48 11.70
CA THR A 39 -11.83 -19.33 13.14
C THR A 39 -12.38 -17.96 13.55
N PRO A 40 -13.12 -17.86 14.67
CA PRO A 40 -13.58 -16.58 15.17
C PRO A 40 -12.38 -15.77 15.69
N VAL A 41 -11.92 -14.81 14.91
CA VAL A 41 -10.90 -13.84 15.34
C VAL A 41 -11.61 -12.60 15.89
N PRO A 42 -11.38 -12.19 17.15
CA PRO A 42 -11.95 -10.96 17.67
C PRO A 42 -11.43 -9.76 16.87
N MET A 43 -12.29 -9.18 16.03
CA MET A 43 -11.94 -8.00 15.24
C MET A 43 -12.01 -6.74 16.10
N ARG A 44 -10.87 -6.09 16.29
CA ARG A 44 -10.79 -4.73 16.86
C ARG A 44 -10.54 -3.74 15.74
N MET A 45 -11.56 -2.94 15.43
CA MET A 45 -11.48 -1.92 14.40
C MET A 45 -11.14 -0.55 15.00
N ASP A 46 -9.85 -0.22 15.00
CA ASP A 46 -9.33 1.08 15.46
C ASP A 46 -8.88 1.91 14.25
N MET A 47 -9.73 2.85 13.83
CA MET A 47 -9.49 3.69 12.66
C MET A 47 -8.26 4.57 12.80
N ALA A 48 -7.93 5.02 14.01
CA ALA A 48 -6.76 5.87 14.23
C ALA A 48 -5.47 5.05 14.08
N ALA A 49 -5.46 3.82 14.62
CA ALA A 49 -4.33 2.90 14.44
C ALA A 49 -4.13 2.52 12.97
N ILE A 50 -5.22 2.25 12.23
CA ILE A 50 -5.16 1.94 10.79
C ILE A 50 -4.61 3.13 10.00
N ALA A 51 -5.15 4.33 10.22
CA ALA A 51 -4.66 5.54 9.53
C ALA A 51 -3.18 5.80 9.80
N LEU A 52 -2.72 5.62 11.04
CA LEU A 52 -1.31 5.75 11.40
C LEU A 52 -0.46 4.67 10.71
N GLY A 53 -0.94 3.43 10.65
CA GLY A 53 -0.29 2.33 9.93
C GLY A 53 -0.10 2.65 8.45
N CYS A 54 -1.15 3.09 7.76
CA CYS A 54 -1.09 3.52 6.36
C CYS A 54 -0.08 4.66 6.14
N LEU A 55 0.00 5.62 7.06
CA LEU A 55 0.98 6.71 6.99
C LEU A 55 2.42 6.19 7.15
N VAL A 56 2.65 5.25 8.06
CA VAL A 56 3.97 4.62 8.24
C VAL A 56 4.38 3.81 7.01
N GLU A 57 3.46 3.01 6.45
CA GLU A 57 3.69 2.28 5.20
C GLU A 57 4.04 3.24 4.06
N ALA A 58 3.24 4.28 3.85
CA ALA A 58 3.49 5.26 2.80
C ALA A 58 4.82 6.01 3.00
N PHE A 59 5.22 6.28 4.24
CA PHE A 59 6.51 6.89 4.56
C PHE A 59 7.67 5.99 4.13
N VAL A 60 7.62 4.71 4.51
CA VAL A 60 8.62 3.71 4.13
C VAL A 60 8.65 3.54 2.60
N MET A 61 7.49 3.38 1.98
CA MET A 61 7.35 3.27 0.53
C MET A 61 7.97 4.46 -0.19
N THR A 62 7.69 5.69 0.25
CA THR A 62 8.24 6.91 -0.35
C THR A 62 9.77 6.91 -0.31
N HIS A 63 10.37 6.55 0.81
CA HIS A 63 11.82 6.53 0.95
C HIS A 63 12.50 5.38 0.20
N LEU A 64 11.85 4.22 0.12
CA LEU A 64 12.33 3.10 -0.68
C LEU A 64 12.22 3.38 -2.18
N PHE A 65 11.09 3.95 -2.61
CA PHE A 65 10.86 4.34 -4.00
C PHE A 65 11.96 5.28 -4.50
N LEU A 66 12.23 6.37 -3.79
CA LEU A 66 13.27 7.33 -4.17
C LEU A 66 14.68 6.74 -4.26
N ARG A 67 14.95 5.65 -3.52
CA ARG A 67 16.22 4.91 -3.61
C ARG A 67 16.21 3.91 -4.78
N TRP A 68 15.06 3.30 -5.05
CA TRP A 68 14.86 2.34 -6.14
C TRP A 68 14.94 3.01 -7.51
N THR A 69 14.40 4.22 -7.64
CA THR A 69 14.17 4.88 -8.91
C THR A 69 15.13 6.02 -9.21
N THR A 70 16.39 5.91 -8.78
CA THR A 70 17.38 7.01 -8.75
C THR A 70 17.37 7.93 -10.00
N ASN A 71 17.01 7.41 -11.18
CA ASN A 71 16.88 8.18 -12.43
C ASN A 71 15.49 8.10 -13.15
N ASP A 72 14.47 7.43 -12.58
CA ASP A 72 13.16 7.23 -13.23
C ASP A 72 11.98 7.35 -12.24
N ASN A 73 11.54 8.57 -11.98
CA ASN A 73 10.38 8.82 -11.11
C ASN A 73 9.03 8.66 -11.83
N SER A 74 8.96 8.00 -12.99
CA SER A 74 7.71 7.84 -13.74
C SER A 74 6.63 7.13 -12.93
N VAL A 75 5.36 7.45 -13.23
CA VAL A 75 4.20 6.76 -12.62
C VAL A 75 4.25 5.25 -12.85
N PHE A 76 4.78 4.80 -13.99
CA PHE A 76 4.95 3.38 -14.28
C PHE A 76 6.06 2.73 -13.43
N SER A 77 7.14 3.45 -13.15
CA SER A 77 8.15 3.05 -12.18
C SER A 77 7.55 2.92 -10.77
N GLY A 78 6.71 3.88 -10.39
CA GLY A 78 5.91 3.86 -9.15
C GLY A 78 5.04 2.62 -9.02
N PHE A 79 4.26 2.30 -10.07
CA PHE A 79 3.44 1.10 -10.08
C PHE A 79 4.28 -0.17 -9.92
N LYS A 80 5.36 -0.33 -10.70
CA LYS A 80 6.23 -1.51 -10.61
C LYS A 80 6.85 -1.69 -9.23
N PHE A 81 7.33 -0.61 -8.63
CA PHE A 81 7.86 -0.62 -7.26
C PHE A 81 6.78 -1.05 -6.25
N GLY A 82 5.60 -0.42 -6.31
CA GLY A 82 4.49 -0.76 -5.43
C GLY A 82 3.99 -2.20 -5.62
N ALA A 83 3.89 -2.67 -6.86
CA ALA A 83 3.50 -4.04 -7.18
C ALA A 83 4.45 -5.07 -6.57
N TRP A 84 5.77 -4.81 -6.56
CA TRP A 84 6.73 -5.69 -5.88
C TRP A 84 6.54 -5.72 -4.37
N LEU A 85 6.19 -4.60 -3.73
CA LEU A 85 5.80 -4.60 -2.33
C LEU A 85 4.49 -5.37 -2.11
N GLY A 86 3.54 -5.27 -3.03
CA GLY A 86 2.32 -6.07 -2.98
C GLY A 86 2.56 -7.56 -3.16
N VAL A 87 3.54 -7.98 -3.98
CA VAL A 87 3.98 -9.38 -4.04
C VAL A 87 4.59 -9.80 -2.70
N PHE A 88 5.46 -8.96 -2.12
CA PHE A 88 6.08 -9.26 -0.82
C PHE A 88 5.05 -9.39 0.31
N MET A 89 4.13 -8.44 0.43
CA MET A 89 3.10 -8.42 1.47
C MET A 89 2.00 -9.44 1.19
N GLY A 90 1.39 -9.39 0.01
CA GLY A 90 0.23 -10.22 -0.33
C GLY A 90 0.58 -11.70 -0.49
N LEU A 91 1.57 -12.02 -1.34
CA LEU A 91 1.97 -13.43 -1.54
C LEU A 91 2.93 -13.88 -0.44
N GLY A 92 4.01 -13.14 -0.18
CA GLY A 92 5.04 -13.55 0.76
C GLY A 92 4.52 -13.66 2.19
N VAL A 93 4.10 -12.54 2.77
CA VAL A 93 3.54 -12.53 4.14
C VAL A 93 2.22 -13.31 4.19
N GLY A 94 1.34 -13.14 3.20
CA GLY A 94 0.04 -13.85 3.18
C GLY A 94 0.16 -15.38 3.19
N ILE A 95 1.09 -15.98 2.43
CA ILE A 95 1.32 -17.43 2.47
C ILE A 95 1.91 -17.88 3.82
N VAL A 96 2.81 -17.07 4.41
CA VAL A 96 3.33 -17.35 5.75
C VAL A 96 2.20 -17.31 6.79
N THR A 97 1.30 -16.33 6.70
CA THR A 97 0.13 -16.24 7.58
C THR A 97 -0.79 -17.45 7.39
N TYR A 98 -1.09 -17.84 6.15
CA TYR A 98 -1.88 -19.05 5.87
C TYR A 98 -1.25 -20.31 6.49
N GLY A 99 0.07 -20.46 6.39
CA GLY A 99 0.80 -21.60 6.96
C GLY A 99 0.94 -21.58 8.49
N THR A 100 0.59 -20.47 9.16
CA THR A 100 0.78 -20.31 10.62
C THR A 100 -0.51 -20.05 11.38
N MET A 101 -1.56 -19.57 10.72
CA MET A 101 -2.83 -19.18 11.33
C MET A 101 -4.01 -19.70 10.49
N GLU A 102 -4.97 -20.38 11.12
CA GLU A 102 -6.20 -20.85 10.47
C GLU A 102 -7.29 -19.76 10.48
N MET A 103 -6.98 -18.57 9.93
CA MET A 103 -7.94 -17.45 9.90
C MET A 103 -8.90 -17.57 8.72
N HIS A 104 -8.35 -17.79 7.52
CA HIS A 104 -9.07 -17.81 6.26
C HIS A 104 -8.58 -18.96 5.37
N SER A 105 -9.36 -19.31 4.36
CA SER A 105 -8.99 -20.32 3.38
C SER A 105 -7.86 -19.82 2.46
N LEU A 106 -7.22 -20.77 1.75
CA LEU A 106 -6.21 -20.43 0.74
C LEU A 106 -6.77 -19.48 -0.33
N ASN A 107 -8.05 -19.59 -0.68
CA ASN A 107 -8.67 -18.74 -1.70
C ASN A 107 -8.72 -17.28 -1.26
N ALA A 108 -9.02 -17.02 0.02
CA ALA A 108 -9.02 -15.67 0.55
C ALA A 108 -7.63 -15.07 0.61
N HIS A 109 -6.61 -15.85 0.99
CA HIS A 109 -5.23 -15.39 0.93
C HIS A 109 -4.77 -15.09 -0.50
N LEU A 110 -5.17 -15.89 -1.49
CA LEU A 110 -4.86 -15.62 -2.90
C LEU A 110 -5.56 -14.38 -3.44
N LEU A 111 -6.83 -14.16 -3.06
CA LEU A 111 -7.56 -12.94 -3.42
C LEU A 111 -6.89 -11.71 -2.81
N ASP A 112 -6.56 -11.77 -1.53
CA ASP A 112 -5.86 -10.70 -0.81
C ASP A 112 -4.48 -10.41 -1.42
N ALA A 113 -3.79 -11.46 -1.88
CA ALA A 113 -2.51 -11.31 -2.55
C ALA A 113 -2.61 -10.59 -3.90
N LEU A 114 -3.62 -10.92 -4.72
CA LEU A 114 -3.89 -10.22 -5.98
C LEU A 114 -4.27 -8.76 -5.73
N TRP A 115 -5.10 -8.52 -4.72
CA TRP A 115 -5.45 -7.17 -4.32
C TRP A 115 -4.24 -6.39 -3.84
N SER A 116 -3.37 -6.98 -3.02
CA SER A 116 -2.15 -6.35 -2.50
C SER A 116 -1.25 -5.81 -3.61
N ILE A 117 -1.11 -6.53 -4.73
CA ILE A 117 -0.34 -6.07 -5.89
C ILE A 117 -0.92 -4.77 -6.47
N VAL A 118 -2.25 -4.72 -6.63
CA VAL A 118 -2.95 -3.54 -7.13
C VAL A 118 -2.91 -2.41 -6.11
N PHE A 119 -3.19 -2.72 -4.85
CA PHE A 119 -3.23 -1.81 -3.71
C PHE A 119 -1.92 -1.04 -3.52
N TYR A 120 -0.82 -1.77 -3.35
CA TYR A 120 0.50 -1.16 -3.22
C TYR A 120 0.98 -0.55 -4.54
N GLY A 121 0.62 -1.13 -5.68
CA GLY A 121 0.90 -0.57 -7.00
C GLY A 121 0.30 0.83 -7.19
N LEU A 122 -0.98 1.01 -6.87
CA LEU A 122 -1.66 2.31 -6.96
C LEU A 122 -1.11 3.32 -5.95
N ALA A 123 -0.78 2.90 -4.73
CA ALA A 123 -0.07 3.77 -3.79
C ALA A 123 1.29 4.21 -4.33
N GLY A 124 2.03 3.30 -4.96
CA GLY A 124 3.29 3.60 -5.66
C GLY A 124 3.13 4.61 -6.80
N VAL A 125 2.05 4.52 -7.58
CA VAL A 125 1.71 5.51 -8.62
C VAL A 125 1.52 6.90 -8.01
N VAL A 126 0.72 7.01 -6.94
CA VAL A 126 0.43 8.29 -6.29
C VAL A 126 1.69 8.89 -5.65
N ILE A 127 2.55 8.06 -5.05
CA ILE A 127 3.85 8.47 -4.52
C ILE A 127 4.74 9.01 -5.65
N ALA A 128 4.86 8.28 -6.77
CA ALA A 128 5.66 8.71 -7.92
C ALA A 128 5.13 10.03 -8.52
N TRP A 129 3.82 10.14 -8.71
CA TRP A 129 3.19 11.36 -9.20
C TRP A 129 3.43 12.56 -8.27
N SER A 130 3.24 12.37 -6.95
CA SER A 130 3.43 13.42 -5.95
C SER A 130 4.89 13.88 -5.87
N THR A 131 5.84 12.94 -6.02
CA THR A 131 7.27 13.27 -6.04
C THR A 131 7.64 14.08 -7.29
N GLN A 132 7.10 13.75 -8.47
CA GLN A 132 7.31 14.50 -9.71
C GLN A 132 6.70 15.91 -9.67
N LEU A 133 5.47 16.04 -9.15
CA LEU A 133 4.77 17.32 -9.06
C LEU A 133 5.62 18.38 -8.34
N MET A 134 6.28 17.99 -7.25
CA MET A 134 7.12 18.89 -6.46
C MET A 134 8.45 19.21 -7.15
N GLN A 135 9.05 18.26 -7.88
CA GLN A 135 10.28 18.51 -8.66
C GLN A 135 10.05 19.57 -9.75
N ASN A 136 8.90 19.52 -10.41
CA ASN A 136 8.54 20.47 -11.47
C ASN A 136 8.13 21.86 -10.93
N SER A 137 7.86 21.97 -9.62
CA SER A 137 7.43 23.23 -8.98
C SER A 137 8.58 24.10 -8.46
N THR A 138 9.80 23.56 -8.38
CA THR A 138 11.00 24.31 -8.00
C THR A 138 11.51 25.13 -9.20
N PRO A 139 11.63 26.47 -9.09
CA PRO A 139 12.19 27.28 -10.17
C PRO A 139 13.62 26.84 -10.45
N THR A 140 13.97 26.66 -11.73
CA THR A 140 15.37 26.57 -12.15
C THR A 140 15.98 27.96 -11.96
N GLU A 141 16.93 28.10 -11.02
CA GLU A 141 17.77 29.30 -10.95
C GLU A 141 18.51 29.44 -12.30
N ASN A 142 18.13 30.46 -13.07
CA ASN A 142 18.82 30.92 -14.27
C ASN A 142 19.74 32.08 -13.90
#